data_AF-A0A0K1PYJ7-F1
#
_entry.id   AF-A0A0K1PYJ7-F1
#
_cell.length_a   1.000
_cell.length_b   1.000
_cell.length_c   1.000
_cell.angle_alpha   90.00
_cell.angle_beta   90.00
_cell.angle_gamma   90.00
#
_symmetry.space_group_name_H-M   'P 1'
#
loop_
_entity.id
_entity.type
_entity.pdbx_description
1 polymer ?
#
loop_
_entity_poly.entity_id
_entity_poly.type
_entity_poly.pdbx_seq_one_letter_code
_entity_poly.pdbx_strand_id
1 'polypeptide(L)'
;MRGLFVFASLMVCSIVPSLARADEASGSVPEAEASTGAGSVYDPLGMSSSLRSPDLMVRRAREMLVRAKFLDETATSDERLAADLLLRMPTLRKSASSAREKADHATASDLEALAQRADELEADLAVSEAEVTVKKRLAADNRRMARELRVRAVGLVREATAAVQVRSPVAVRADGIRSDIF
;
A
#
# COMPACT_ATOMS: atom_id res chain seq x y z
N MET A 1 -27.98 16.52 -45.90
CA MET A 1 -26.95 15.73 -45.20
C MET A 1 -27.09 15.98 -43.72
N ARG A 2 -27.66 15.02 -42.96
CA ARG A 2 -27.79 15.10 -41.50
C ARG A 2 -26.80 14.08 -40.91
N GLY A 3 -25.78 14.58 -40.23
CA GLY A 3 -24.78 13.75 -39.58
C GLY A 3 -24.49 14.28 -38.19
N LEU A 4 -24.53 13.34 -37.24
CA LEU A 4 -23.97 13.36 -35.88
C LEU A 4 -24.55 14.38 -34.88
N PHE A 5 -24.91 13.90 -33.69
CA PHE A 5 -24.02 13.90 -32.52
C PHE A 5 -24.52 12.84 -31.53
N VAL A 6 -23.76 11.77 -31.34
CA VAL A 6 -23.95 10.80 -30.25
C VAL A 6 -23.11 11.30 -29.07
N PHE A 7 -23.77 11.81 -28.04
CA PHE A 7 -23.15 12.15 -26.76
C PHE A 7 -22.79 10.87 -26.02
N ALA A 8 -21.50 10.53 -25.99
CA ALA A 8 -20.98 9.52 -25.08
C ALA A 8 -20.75 10.17 -23.70
N SER A 9 -21.60 9.85 -22.74
CA SER A 9 -21.47 10.24 -21.34
C SER A 9 -20.33 9.45 -20.69
N LEU A 10 -19.21 10.11 -20.41
CA LEU A 10 -18.14 9.58 -19.57
C LEU A 10 -18.34 10.13 -18.16
N MET A 11 -18.94 9.28 -17.31
CA MET A 11 -19.04 9.50 -15.86
C MET A 11 -17.64 9.39 -15.25
N VAL A 12 -17.00 10.54 -15.02
CA VAL A 12 -15.76 10.67 -14.26
C VAL A 12 -16.12 10.64 -12.77
N CYS A 13 -15.92 9.50 -12.12
CA CYS A 13 -15.93 9.43 -10.65
C CYS A 13 -14.72 10.21 -10.12
N SER A 14 -14.99 11.43 -9.66
CA SER A 14 -14.00 12.30 -9.01
C SER A 14 -13.72 11.76 -7.60
N ILE A 15 -12.55 11.16 -7.40
CA ILE A 15 -12.04 10.84 -6.06
C ILE A 15 -11.31 12.09 -5.56
N VAL A 16 -11.94 12.82 -4.64
CA VAL A 16 -11.34 13.93 -3.90
C VAL A 16 -10.44 13.35 -2.81
N PRO A 17 -9.12 13.63 -2.77
CA PRO A 17 -8.34 13.37 -1.57
C PRO A 17 -8.50 14.55 -0.60
N SER A 18 -9.17 14.32 0.51
CA SER A 18 -9.20 15.24 1.65
C SER A 18 -7.79 15.39 2.24
N LEU A 19 -7.08 16.45 1.87
CA LEU A 19 -5.90 16.94 2.59
C LEU A 19 -6.37 17.70 3.84
N ALA A 20 -6.49 17.01 4.96
CA ALA A 20 -6.58 17.67 6.26
C ALA A 20 -5.16 17.90 6.79
N ARG A 21 -4.62 19.09 6.50
CA ARG A 21 -3.47 19.69 7.17
C ARG A 21 -4.02 20.61 8.25
N ALA A 22 -3.77 20.31 9.51
CA ALA A 22 -3.95 21.25 10.62
C ALA A 22 -2.83 20.99 11.64
N ASP A 23 -1.82 21.85 11.55
CA ASP A 23 -0.82 22.10 12.57
C ASP A 23 -1.20 23.47 13.15
N GLU A 24 -1.56 23.53 14.43
CA GLU A 24 -1.43 24.75 15.23
C GLU A 24 -1.40 24.37 16.71
N ALA A 25 -0.37 24.90 17.38
CA ALA A 25 -0.04 24.66 18.78
C ALA A 25 -0.80 25.60 19.72
N SER A 26 -0.85 25.17 20.99
CA SER A 26 -0.84 25.98 22.23
C SER A 26 -2.10 25.93 23.11
N GLY A 27 -1.90 25.36 24.31
CA GLY A 27 -2.38 25.97 25.55
C GLY A 27 -3.76 25.60 26.06
N SER A 28 -3.83 24.60 26.95
CA SER A 28 -4.33 24.75 28.33
C SER A 28 -4.42 23.40 29.03
N VAL A 29 -3.79 23.31 30.20
CA VAL A 29 -3.97 22.26 31.20
C VAL A 29 -5.20 22.62 32.03
N PRO A 30 -6.01 21.62 32.42
CA PRO A 30 -6.18 21.40 33.86
C PRO A 30 -6.01 19.92 34.26
N GLU A 31 -5.16 19.72 35.28
CA GLU A 31 -5.29 18.69 36.33
C GLU A 31 -6.71 18.73 36.92
N ALA A 32 -7.35 17.72 37.51
CA ALA A 32 -7.02 16.39 38.00
C ALA A 32 -8.33 15.56 37.83
N GLU A 33 -8.39 14.23 37.93
CA GLU A 33 -8.31 13.49 39.18
C GLU A 33 -7.98 12.02 38.89
N ALA A 34 -7.09 11.47 39.72
CA ALA A 34 -6.80 10.06 39.77
C ALA A 34 -7.94 9.29 40.47
N SER A 35 -8.46 8.25 39.83
CA SER A 35 -9.14 7.15 40.53
C SER A 35 -8.83 5.84 39.83
N THR A 36 -7.83 5.16 40.38
CA THR A 36 -7.73 3.71 40.60
C THR A 36 -8.89 2.86 40.08
N GLY A 37 -8.59 1.86 39.24
CA GLY A 37 -9.48 0.72 39.08
C GLY A 37 -9.42 0.02 37.73
N ALA A 38 -8.79 -1.16 37.73
CA ALA A 38 -9.16 -2.33 36.94
C ALA A 38 -9.07 -2.24 35.40
N GLY A 39 -8.01 -2.86 34.88
CA GLY A 39 -8.07 -3.82 33.76
C GLY A 39 -9.17 -3.59 32.73
N SER A 40 -8.98 -2.60 31.85
CA SER A 40 -9.76 -2.51 30.63
C SER A 40 -9.15 -3.43 29.59
N VAL A 41 -9.51 -4.71 29.73
CA VAL A 41 -9.37 -5.76 28.72
C VAL A 41 -10.33 -5.41 27.58
N TYR A 42 -9.92 -4.49 26.70
CA TYR A 42 -10.45 -4.45 25.34
C TYR A 42 -9.41 -5.12 24.44
N ASP A 43 -9.43 -6.46 24.49
CA ASP A 43 -8.94 -7.32 23.41
C ASP A 43 -10.11 -7.50 22.44
N PRO A 44 -10.20 -6.75 21.32
CA PRO A 44 -11.32 -6.88 20.40
C PRO A 44 -11.31 -8.21 19.63
N LEU A 45 -10.37 -9.11 19.92
CA LEU A 45 -10.30 -10.44 19.36
C LEU A 45 -9.89 -11.42 20.46
N GLY A 46 -10.87 -11.98 21.18
CA GLY A 46 -10.68 -13.15 22.06
C GLY A 46 -10.17 -14.40 21.34
N MET A 47 -8.94 -14.34 20.80
CA MET A 47 -8.27 -15.32 19.95
C MET A 47 -6.93 -15.78 20.55
N SER A 48 -6.64 -15.42 21.80
CA SER A 48 -5.35 -15.70 22.45
C SER A 48 -5.17 -17.16 22.89
N SER A 49 -6.20 -18.01 22.84
CA SER A 49 -6.10 -19.43 23.21
C SER A 49 -6.23 -20.42 22.04
N SER A 50 -6.87 -20.05 20.91
CA SER A 50 -7.06 -20.99 19.77
C SER A 50 -5.94 -20.93 18.72
N LEU A 51 -5.12 -19.87 18.71
CA LEU A 51 -3.98 -19.74 17.79
C LEU A 51 -2.80 -20.70 18.06
N ARG A 52 -2.88 -21.54 19.09
CA ARG A 52 -1.86 -22.57 19.40
C ARG A 52 -1.99 -23.87 18.62
N SER A 53 -3.02 -24.00 17.79
CA SER A 53 -3.09 -25.15 16.88
C SER A 53 -2.09 -24.94 15.73
N PRO A 54 -1.13 -25.87 15.51
CA PRO A 54 -0.15 -25.76 14.43
C PRO A 54 -0.83 -25.61 13.06
N ASP A 55 -2.00 -26.22 12.85
CA ASP A 55 -2.75 -26.11 11.60
C ASP A 55 -3.27 -24.69 11.35
N LEU A 56 -3.71 -23.98 12.39
CA LEU A 56 -4.18 -22.60 12.29
C LEU A 56 -3.02 -21.63 12.01
N MET A 57 -1.85 -21.88 12.60
CA MET A 57 -0.63 -21.11 12.29
C MET A 57 -0.21 -21.28 10.84
N VAL A 58 -0.24 -22.51 10.31
CA VAL A 58 0.09 -22.79 8.90
C VAL A 58 -0.93 -22.15 7.96
N ARG A 59 -2.23 -22.24 8.25
CA ARG A 59 -3.27 -21.57 7.46
C ARG A 59 -3.07 -20.06 7.42
N ARG A 60 -2.83 -19.44 8.57
CA ARG A 60 -2.57 -17.99 8.67
C ARG A 60 -1.30 -17.60 7.90
N ALA A 61 -0.24 -18.39 7.99
CA ALA A 61 0.97 -18.15 7.21
C ALA A 61 0.70 -18.18 5.69
N ARG A 62 -0.13 -19.12 5.21
CA ARG A 62 -0.57 -19.17 3.80
C ARG A 62 -1.34 -17.92 3.41
N GLU A 63 -2.28 -17.46 4.23
CA GLU A 63 -3.04 -16.22 4.00
C GLU A 63 -2.12 -15.00 3.90
N MET A 64 -1.10 -14.92 4.76
CA MET A 64 -0.08 -13.86 4.72
C MET A 64 0.75 -13.90 3.43
N LEU A 65 1.11 -15.10 2.96
CA LEU A 65 1.85 -15.26 1.69
C LEU A 65 1.00 -14.86 0.48
N VAL A 66 -0.29 -15.22 0.46
CA VAL A 66 -1.22 -14.80 -0.59
C VAL A 66 -1.33 -13.27 -0.63
N ARG A 67 -1.50 -12.64 0.53
CA ARG A 67 -1.53 -11.17 0.63
C ARG A 67 -0.20 -10.53 0.19
N ALA A 68 0.94 -11.13 0.56
CA ALA A 68 2.26 -10.65 0.14
C ALA A 68 2.46 -10.74 -1.38
N LYS A 69 1.90 -11.77 -2.03
CA LYS A 69 1.93 -11.89 -3.49
C LYS A 69 1.07 -10.81 -4.15
N PHE A 70 -0.14 -10.58 -3.65
CA PHE A 70 -1.01 -9.52 -4.14
C PHE A 70 -0.32 -8.14 -4.06
N LEU A 71 0.34 -7.84 -2.95
CA LEU A 71 1.09 -6.59 -2.79
C LEU A 71 2.27 -6.44 -3.76
N ASP A 72 2.94 -7.52 -4.14
CA ASP A 72 3.99 -7.48 -5.17
C ASP A 72 3.40 -7.20 -6.56
N GLU A 73 2.23 -7.79 -6.86
CA GLU A 73 1.51 -7.55 -8.12
C GLU A 73 1.04 -6.09 -8.22
N THR A 74 0.47 -5.54 -7.14
CA THR A 74 0.08 -4.12 -7.09
C THR A 74 1.29 -3.21 -7.22
N ALA A 75 2.41 -3.50 -6.54
CA ALA A 75 3.65 -2.75 -6.68
C ALA A 75 4.18 -2.77 -8.12
N THR A 76 4.12 -3.92 -8.78
CA THR A 76 4.55 -4.05 -10.18
C THR A 76 3.66 -3.25 -11.12
N SER A 77 2.35 -3.22 -10.85
CA SER A 77 1.40 -2.39 -11.59
C SER A 77 1.71 -0.89 -11.43
N ASP A 78 1.92 -0.42 -10.19
CA ASP A 78 2.24 0.98 -9.92
C ASP A 78 3.59 1.41 -10.53
N GLU A 79 4.59 0.52 -10.55
CA GLU A 79 5.86 0.78 -11.24
C GLU A 79 5.70 0.93 -12.75
N ARG A 80 4.83 0.12 -13.37
CA ARG A 80 4.51 0.25 -14.80
C ARG A 80 3.82 1.58 -15.09
N LEU A 81 2.83 1.96 -14.28
CA LEU A 81 2.16 3.25 -14.42
C LEU A 81 3.14 4.42 -14.26
N ALA A 82 4.05 4.36 -13.27
CA ALA A 82 5.09 5.36 -13.10
C ALA A 82 6.04 5.44 -14.30
N ALA A 83 6.41 4.29 -14.89
CA ALA A 83 7.25 4.24 -16.08
C ALA A 83 6.55 4.85 -17.30
N ASP A 84 5.27 4.53 -17.52
CA ASP A 84 4.48 5.08 -18.62
C ASP A 84 4.32 6.60 -18.53
N LEU A 85 4.10 7.13 -17.33
CA LEU A 85 4.07 8.57 -17.08
C LEU A 85 5.43 9.23 -17.37
N LEU A 86 6.51 8.62 -16.89
CA LEU A 86 7.88 9.11 -17.16
C LEU A 86 8.21 9.16 -18.64
N LEU A 87 7.71 8.22 -19.45
CA LEU A 87 7.88 8.23 -20.90
C LEU A 87 7.15 9.41 -21.57
N ARG A 88 6.03 9.88 -20.99
CA ARG A 88 5.24 11.02 -21.50
C ARG A 88 5.76 12.38 -20.99
N MET A 89 6.55 12.42 -19.92
CA MET A 89 7.06 13.68 -19.35
C MET A 89 7.86 14.54 -20.34
N PRO A 90 8.79 13.99 -21.15
CA PRO A 90 9.57 14.81 -22.07
C PRO A 90 8.71 15.51 -23.12
N THR A 91 7.63 14.88 -23.59
CA THR A 91 6.71 15.50 -24.54
C THR A 91 5.89 16.62 -23.90
N LEU A 92 5.46 16.43 -22.65
CA LEU A 92 4.75 17.47 -21.89
C LEU A 92 5.64 18.68 -21.57
N ARG A 93 6.90 18.44 -21.19
CA ARG A 93 7.88 19.53 -21.00
C ARG A 93 8.09 20.35 -22.26
N LYS A 94 8.22 19.68 -23.41
CA LYS A 94 8.37 20.35 -24.70
C LYS A 94 7.12 21.15 -25.08
N SER A 95 5.92 20.61 -24.84
CA SER A 95 4.69 21.33 -25.13
C SER A 95 4.49 22.54 -24.21
N ALA A 96 4.76 22.41 -22.91
CA ALA A 96 4.68 23.52 -21.96
C ALA A 96 5.68 24.63 -22.33
N SER A 97 6.94 24.28 -22.57
CA SER A 97 7.97 25.23 -23.01
C SER A 97 7.61 25.93 -24.33
N SER A 98 7.08 25.18 -25.31
CA SER A 98 6.65 25.76 -26.58
C SER A 98 5.42 26.66 -26.44
N ALA A 99 4.49 26.32 -25.54
CA ALA A 99 3.34 27.16 -25.25
C ALA A 99 3.75 28.46 -24.56
N ARG A 100 4.70 28.40 -23.63
CA ARG A 100 5.26 29.58 -22.97
C ARG A 100 5.97 30.50 -23.96
N GLU A 101 6.83 29.94 -24.80
CA GLU A 101 7.52 30.71 -25.87
C GLU A 101 6.52 31.40 -26.81
N LYS A 102 5.41 30.74 -27.15
CA LYS A 102 4.33 31.34 -27.95
C LYS A 102 3.60 32.46 -27.21
N ALA A 103 3.36 32.31 -25.92
CA ALA A 103 2.74 33.35 -25.10
C ALA A 103 3.66 34.58 -24.97
N ASP A 104 4.97 34.37 -24.79
CA ASP A 104 5.97 35.44 -24.65
C ASP A 104 6.12 36.28 -25.94
N HIS A 105 5.84 35.70 -27.11
CA HIS A 105 5.85 36.36 -28.41
C HIS A 105 4.46 36.78 -28.92
N ALA A 106 3.41 36.60 -28.12
CA ALA A 106 2.04 36.90 -28.53
C ALA A 106 1.75 38.41 -28.55
N THR A 107 0.86 38.81 -29.46
CA THR A 107 0.26 40.14 -29.44
C THR A 107 -0.78 40.25 -28.32
N ALA A 108 -1.11 41.48 -27.89
CA ALA A 108 -2.03 41.71 -26.78
C ALA A 108 -3.42 41.06 -26.94
N SER A 109 -3.88 40.78 -28.17
CA SER A 109 -5.16 40.09 -28.41
C SER A 109 -5.13 38.60 -28.07
N ASP A 110 -3.98 37.94 -28.23
CA ASP A 110 -3.84 36.49 -28.17
C ASP A 110 -3.07 36.05 -26.91
N LEU A 111 -2.42 37.00 -26.24
CA LEU A 111 -1.56 36.78 -25.07
C LEU A 111 -2.29 36.07 -23.94
N GLU A 112 -3.51 36.49 -23.60
CA GLU A 112 -4.25 35.91 -22.47
C GLU A 112 -4.57 34.43 -22.70
N ALA A 113 -5.08 34.09 -23.89
CA ALA A 113 -5.42 32.71 -24.25
C ALA A 113 -4.18 31.80 -24.33
N LEU A 114 -3.06 32.32 -24.86
CA LEU A 114 -1.82 31.56 -24.97
C LEU A 114 -1.13 31.40 -23.60
N ALA A 115 -1.16 32.42 -22.75
CA ALA A 115 -0.66 32.36 -21.39
C ALA A 115 -1.44 31.34 -20.56
N GLN A 116 -2.78 31.38 -20.61
CA GLN A 116 -3.61 30.39 -19.92
C GLN A 116 -3.27 28.96 -20.37
N ARG A 117 -3.09 28.74 -21.68
CA ARG A 117 -2.70 27.42 -22.18
C ARG A 117 -1.32 26.98 -21.71
N ALA A 118 -0.37 27.91 -21.58
CA ALA A 118 0.94 27.61 -21.01
C ALA A 118 0.82 27.19 -19.54
N ASP A 119 0.04 27.93 -18.77
CA ASP A 119 -0.20 27.65 -17.34
C ASP A 119 -0.92 26.30 -17.14
N GLU A 120 -1.90 25.96 -17.99
CA GLU A 120 -2.58 24.66 -17.98
C GLU A 120 -1.59 23.50 -18.23
N LEU A 121 -0.70 23.63 -19.22
CA LEU A 121 0.30 22.60 -19.53
C LEU A 121 1.37 22.47 -18.44
N GLU A 122 1.73 23.57 -17.77
CA GLU A 122 2.63 23.55 -16.62
C GLU A 122 1.97 22.90 -15.40
N ALA A 123 0.68 23.14 -15.18
CA ALA A 123 -0.09 22.46 -14.13
C ALA A 123 -0.18 20.95 -14.40
N ASP A 124 -0.48 20.54 -15.63
CA ASP A 124 -0.53 19.12 -16.03
C ASP A 124 0.83 18.42 -15.82
N LEU A 125 1.93 19.13 -16.13
CA LEU A 125 3.28 18.66 -15.86
C LEU A 125 3.50 18.43 -14.35
N ALA A 126 3.18 19.42 -13.52
CA ALA A 126 3.35 19.34 -12.07
C ALA A 126 2.53 18.19 -11.46
N VAL A 127 1.28 18.02 -11.90
CA VAL A 127 0.42 16.89 -11.49
C VAL A 127 1.06 15.56 -11.88
N SER A 128 1.57 15.44 -13.10
CA SER A 128 2.16 14.21 -13.58
C SER A 128 3.47 13.85 -12.85
N GLU A 129 4.29 14.84 -12.50
CA GLU A 129 5.50 14.64 -11.69
C GLU A 129 5.17 14.20 -10.26
N ALA A 130 4.13 14.78 -9.67
CA ALA A 130 3.60 14.36 -8.39
C ALA A 130 3.06 12.92 -8.46
N GLU A 131 2.32 12.56 -9.51
CA GLU A 131 1.77 11.22 -9.69
C GLU A 131 2.87 10.16 -9.79
N VAL A 132 3.93 10.40 -10.57
CA VAL A 132 5.09 9.50 -10.63
C VAL A 132 5.69 9.28 -9.24
N THR A 133 5.83 10.35 -8.45
CA THR A 133 6.38 10.29 -7.10
C THR A 133 5.50 9.45 -6.18
N VAL A 134 4.19 9.66 -6.22
CA VAL A 134 3.21 8.88 -5.46
C VAL A 134 3.25 7.41 -5.85
N LYS A 135 3.23 7.10 -7.15
CA LYS A 135 3.26 5.72 -7.65
C LYS A 135 4.51 4.96 -7.24
N LYS A 136 5.68 5.60 -7.34
CA LYS A 136 6.94 5.01 -6.87
C LYS A 136 6.93 4.75 -5.37
N ARG A 137 6.39 5.68 -4.58
CA ARG A 137 6.27 5.52 -3.12
C ARG A 137 5.35 4.35 -2.76
N LEU A 138 4.16 4.29 -3.36
CA LEU A 138 3.19 3.20 -3.14
C LEU A 138 3.78 1.84 -3.51
N ALA A 139 4.50 1.74 -4.63
CA ALA A 139 5.18 0.51 -5.01
C ALA A 139 6.24 0.08 -3.98
N ALA A 140 7.05 1.03 -3.48
CA ALA A 140 8.05 0.76 -2.46
C ALA A 140 7.42 0.29 -1.15
N ASP A 141 6.35 0.96 -0.70
CA ASP A 141 5.62 0.62 0.52
C ASP A 141 4.97 -0.77 0.42
N ASN A 142 4.35 -1.09 -0.73
CA ASN A 142 3.78 -2.40 -1.00
C ASN A 142 4.85 -3.52 -0.96
N ARG A 143 6.02 -3.29 -1.58
CA ARG A 143 7.14 -4.25 -1.55
C ARG A 143 7.67 -4.43 -0.13
N ARG A 144 7.76 -3.37 0.66
CA ARG A 144 8.17 -3.45 2.06
C ARG A 144 7.17 -4.29 2.86
N MET A 145 5.87 -3.99 2.78
CA MET A 145 4.84 -4.75 3.47
C MET A 145 4.83 -6.22 3.05
N ALA A 146 5.01 -6.50 1.76
CA ALA A 146 5.09 -7.87 1.27
C ALA A 146 6.27 -8.66 1.87
N ARG A 147 7.45 -8.03 2.01
CA ARG A 147 8.62 -8.64 2.69
C ARG A 147 8.32 -8.91 4.16
N GLU A 148 7.72 -7.95 4.86
CA GLU A 148 7.37 -8.11 6.28
C GLU A 148 6.37 -9.26 6.48
N LEU A 149 5.35 -9.37 5.61
CA LEU A 149 4.39 -10.47 5.65
C LEU A 149 5.06 -11.83 5.39
N ARG A 150 6.00 -11.93 4.44
CA ARG A 150 6.76 -13.16 4.18
C ARG A 150 7.60 -13.57 5.39
N VAL A 151 8.32 -12.64 6.00
CA VAL A 151 9.15 -12.92 7.19
C VAL A 151 8.27 -13.43 8.34
N ARG A 152 7.15 -12.76 8.62
CA ARG A 152 6.22 -13.17 9.67
C ARG A 152 5.57 -14.53 9.37
N ALA A 153 5.20 -14.79 8.12
CA ALA A 153 4.64 -16.08 7.70
C ALA A 153 5.64 -17.24 7.93
N VAL A 154 6.92 -17.03 7.59
CA VAL A 154 7.99 -18.00 7.87
C VAL A 154 8.16 -18.22 9.38
N GLY A 155 8.10 -17.15 10.18
CA GLY A 155 8.10 -17.24 11.65
C GLY A 155 7.00 -18.15 12.18
N LEU A 156 5.76 -17.93 11.74
CA LEU A 156 4.60 -18.74 12.15
C LEU A 156 4.74 -20.22 11.79
N VAL A 157 5.29 -20.54 10.61
CA VAL A 157 5.51 -21.95 10.21
C VAL A 157 6.60 -22.61 11.05
N ARG A 158 7.67 -21.88 11.39
CA ARG A 158 8.74 -22.38 12.27
C ARG A 158 8.22 -22.63 13.69
N GLU A 159 7.39 -21.74 14.21
CA GLU A 159 6.73 -21.92 15.51
C GLU A 159 5.77 -23.12 15.52
N ALA A 160 4.97 -23.28 14.46
CA ALA A 160 4.06 -24.41 14.32
C ALA A 160 4.79 -25.76 14.29
N THR A 161 5.89 -25.84 13.54
CA THR A 161 6.70 -27.07 13.45
C THR A 161 7.39 -27.41 14.77
N ALA A 162 7.92 -26.43 15.49
CA ALA A 162 8.47 -26.63 16.83
C ALA A 162 7.39 -27.12 17.81
N ALA A 163 6.17 -26.57 17.75
CA ALA A 163 5.05 -27.00 18.59
C ALA A 163 4.59 -28.45 18.32
N VAL A 164 4.72 -28.93 17.07
CA VAL A 164 4.43 -30.33 16.72
C VAL A 164 5.52 -31.27 17.25
N GLN A 165 6.80 -30.90 17.12
CA GLN A 165 7.92 -31.72 17.61
C GLN A 165 7.89 -31.92 19.13
N VAL A 166 7.52 -30.90 19.90
CA VAL A 166 7.40 -31.00 21.37
C VAL A 166 6.24 -31.91 21.79
N ARG A 167 5.19 -32.03 20.97
CA ARG A 167 4.01 -32.87 21.26
C ARG A 167 4.14 -34.33 20.78
N SER A 168 5.16 -34.64 19.99
CA SER A 168 5.50 -36.01 19.61
C SER A 168 6.87 -36.40 20.18
N PRO A 169 7.00 -36.61 21.51
CA PRO A 169 8.07 -37.46 21.99
C PRO A 169 7.70 -38.86 21.52
N VAL A 170 8.33 -39.31 20.44
CA VAL A 170 8.32 -40.72 20.07
C VAL A 170 8.73 -41.50 21.31
N ALA A 171 7.77 -42.21 21.88
CA ALA A 171 7.99 -43.29 22.81
C ALA A 171 8.80 -44.35 22.07
N VAL A 172 10.12 -44.15 21.99
CA VAL A 172 11.06 -45.24 21.77
C VAL A 172 11.12 -45.99 23.10
N ARG A 173 10.03 -46.70 23.41
CA ARG A 173 10.11 -47.83 24.32
C ARG A 173 10.97 -48.84 23.58
N ALA A 174 12.22 -48.91 24.01
CA ALA A 174 13.05 -50.09 23.83
C ALA A 174 12.36 -51.25 24.56
N ASP A 175 11.29 -51.79 23.97
CA ASP A 175 10.69 -53.04 24.41
C ASP A 175 11.65 -54.15 23.96
N GLY A 176 12.56 -54.45 24.90
CA GLY A 176 12.94 -55.80 25.26
C GLY A 176 13.23 -56.74 24.11
N ILE A 177 14.50 -56.76 23.68
CA ILE A 177 15.13 -58.01 23.26
C ILE A 177 15.16 -58.89 24.52
N ARG A 178 14.07 -59.62 24.78
CA ARG A 178 14.11 -60.75 25.71
C ARG A 178 14.77 -61.89 24.98
N SER A 179 16.00 -62.11 25.40
CA SER A 179 16.75 -63.35 25.32
C SER A 179 15.90 -64.51 25.82
N ASP A 180 15.45 -65.37 24.90
CA ASP A 180 15.18 -66.76 25.23
C ASP A 180 16.45 -67.55 24.85
N ILE A 181 17.36 -67.59 25.82
CA ILE A 181 18.42 -68.59 25.91
C ILE A 181 18.02 -69.48 27.09
N PHE A 182 17.96 -70.79 26.81
CA PHE A 182 17.68 -71.95 27.67
C PHE A 182 16.21 -72.37 27.79
#